data_AF-A0A497GSW7-F1
#
_entry.id   AF-A0A497GSW7-F1
#
_cell.length_a   1.000
_cell.length_b   1.000
_cell.length_c   1.000
_cell.angle_alpha   90.00
_cell.angle_beta   90.00
_cell.angle_gamma   90.00
#
_symmetry.space_group_name_H-M   'P 1'
#
loop_
_entity.id
_entity.type
_entity.pdbx_description
1 polymer ?
#
loop_
_entity_poly.entity_id
_entity_poly.type
_entity_poly.pdbx_seq_one_letter_code
_entity_poly.pdbx_strand_id
1 'polypeptide(L)'
;MRATRIAYLIVLMVSVVAIGLGVPYFSLRAMAEHVISEWMGLAIAIVALLVAGTLGFFGFVFFKGEPFAVAHASSRERELELKIKSYRARQRALLEEMDEVVKILRDIRDLLRQAEGEIHEG
;
A
#
# COMPACT_ATOMS: atom_id res chain seq x y z
N MET A 1 13.99 -0.01 12.88
CA MET A 1 12.81 0.84 12.53
C MET A 1 12.77 2.18 13.25
N ARG A 2 12.96 2.28 14.58
CA ARG A 2 12.92 3.58 15.30
C ARG A 2 14.07 4.55 14.92
N ALA A 3 15.30 4.05 14.82
CA ALA A 3 16.46 4.87 14.45
C ALA A 3 16.33 5.50 13.05
N THR A 4 15.82 4.75 12.06
CA THR A 4 15.59 5.23 10.69
C THR A 4 14.57 6.38 10.63
N ARG A 5 13.50 6.31 11.44
CA ARG A 5 12.50 7.39 11.54
C ARG A 5 13.07 8.65 12.17
N ILE A 6 13.91 8.51 13.19
CA ILE A 6 14.59 9.63 13.84
C ILE A 6 15.59 10.28 12.86
N ALA A 7 16.38 9.46 12.14
CA ALA A 7 17.29 9.97 11.12
C ALA A 7 16.54 10.72 10.01
N TYR A 8 15.40 10.20 9.55
CA TYR A 8 14.56 10.89 8.57
C TYR A 8 14.07 12.26 9.07
N LEU A 9 13.59 12.35 10.32
CA LEU A 9 13.16 13.62 10.90
C LEU A 9 14.29 14.64 10.98
N ILE A 10 15.48 14.20 11.38
CA ILE A 10 16.65 15.05 11.49
C ILE A 10 17.01 15.60 10.11
N VAL A 11 17.09 14.74 9.09
CA VAL A 11 17.38 15.15 7.71
C VAL A 11 16.32 16.11 7.19
N LEU A 12 15.03 15.84 7.46
CA LEU A 12 13.93 16.71 7.05
C LEU A 12 14.05 18.11 7.69
N MET A 13 14.25 18.18 9.01
CA MET A 13 14.40 19.44 9.73
C MET A 13 15.61 20.24 9.23
N VAL A 14 16.76 19.58 9.07
CA VAL A 14 17.97 20.23 8.56
C VAL A 14 17.73 20.79 7.16
N SER A 15 17.05 20.03 6.29
CA SER A 15 16.77 20.46 4.91
C SER A 15 15.83 21.67 4.86
N VAL A 16 14.75 21.66 5.64
CA VAL A 16 13.78 22.77 5.70
C VAL A 16 14.43 24.03 6.25
N VAL A 17 15.25 23.92 7.30
CA VAL A 17 15.98 25.06 7.87
C VAL A 17 17.03 25.59 6.90
N ALA A 18 17.80 24.70 6.26
CA ALA A 18 18.83 25.10 5.30
C ALA A 18 18.23 25.84 4.09
N ILE A 19 17.08 25.38 3.57
CA ILE A 19 16.42 26.04 2.44
C ILE A 19 15.69 27.30 2.89
N GLY A 20 14.92 27.23 3.98
CA GLY A 20 14.05 28.30 4.45
C GLY A 20 14.78 29.49 5.05
N LEU A 21 15.97 29.29 5.61
CA LEU A 21 16.80 30.38 6.17
C LEU A 21 18.11 30.56 5.42
N GLY A 22 18.75 29.47 4.98
CA GLY A 22 20.04 29.56 4.27
C GLY A 22 19.92 30.26 2.93
N VAL A 23 18.94 29.90 2.10
CA VAL A 23 18.79 30.51 0.76
C VAL A 23 18.42 32.00 0.85
N PRO A 24 17.46 32.43 1.69
CA PRO A 24 17.19 33.86 1.88
C PRO A 24 18.40 34.64 2.44
N TYR A 25 19.14 34.06 3.38
CA TYR A 25 20.34 34.69 3.94
C TYR A 25 21.42 34.90 2.88
N PHE A 26 21.71 33.87 2.07
CA PHE A 26 22.67 33.99 0.98
C PHE A 26 22.20 34.97 -0.10
N SER A 27 20.91 35.00 -0.40
CA SER A 27 20.33 35.96 -1.34
C SER A 27 20.56 37.40 -0.87
N LEU A 28 20.26 37.70 0.40
CA LEU A 28 20.48 39.03 0.98
C LEU A 28 21.97 39.42 0.98
N ARG A 29 22.86 38.48 1.30
CA ARG A 29 24.30 38.74 1.25
C ARG A 29 24.77 39.05 -0.16
N ALA A 30 24.29 38.31 -1.15
CA ALA A 30 24.68 38.52 -2.54
C ALA A 30 24.07 39.80 -3.15
N MET A 31 22.93 40.27 -2.63
CA MET A 31 22.44 41.63 -2.89
C MET A 31 23.38 42.69 -2.30
N ALA A 32 23.81 42.52 -1.05
CA ALA A 32 24.71 43.46 -0.38
C ALA A 32 26.07 43.56 -1.11
N GLU A 33 26.58 42.44 -1.62
CA GLU A 33 27.79 42.36 -2.45
C GLU A 33 27.57 42.83 -3.92
N HIS A 34 26.37 43.30 -4.27
CA HIS A 34 25.98 43.77 -5.62
C HIS A 34 26.17 42.73 -6.74
N VAL A 35 26.29 41.45 -6.38
CA VAL A 35 26.40 40.32 -7.33
C VAL A 35 25.07 40.07 -8.02
N ILE A 36 23.96 40.37 -7.35
CA ILE A 36 22.60 40.16 -7.83
C ILE A 36 21.74 41.41 -7.62
N SER A 37 20.80 41.66 -8.54
CA SER A 37 19.82 42.73 -8.38
C SER A 37 18.85 42.43 -7.22
N GLU A 38 18.44 43.48 -6.51
CA GLU A 38 17.54 43.40 -5.35
C GLU A 38 16.23 42.68 -5.70
N TRP A 39 15.68 42.95 -6.88
CA TRP A 39 14.47 42.29 -7.39
C TRP A 39 14.66 40.78 -7.61
N MET A 40 15.81 40.38 -8.15
CA MET A 40 16.09 38.97 -8.43
C MET A 40 16.32 38.19 -7.13
N GLY A 41 17.08 38.74 -6.19
CA GLY A 41 17.28 38.07 -4.92
C GLY A 41 16.01 37.99 -4.07
N LEU A 42 15.10 38.98 -4.17
CA LEU A 42 13.82 38.97 -3.47
C LEU A 42 12.91 37.88 -4.02
N ALA A 43 12.86 37.72 -5.34
CA ALA A 43 12.15 36.62 -5.98
C ALA A 43 12.71 35.24 -5.54
N ILE A 44 14.03 35.09 -5.48
CA ILE A 44 14.68 33.85 -5.04
C ILE A 44 14.34 33.55 -3.57
N ALA A 45 14.35 34.55 -2.69
CA ALA A 45 14.02 34.37 -1.28
C ALA A 45 12.56 33.93 -1.08
N ILE A 46 11.61 34.51 -1.83
CA ILE A 46 10.19 34.14 -1.78
C ILE A 46 10.00 32.69 -2.25
N VAL A 47 10.61 32.32 -3.38
CA VAL A 47 10.53 30.95 -3.92
C VAL A 47 11.14 29.96 -2.93
N ALA A 48 12.29 30.27 -2.34
CA ALA A 48 12.92 29.42 -1.34
C ALA A 48 12.03 29.18 -0.11
N LEU A 49 11.34 30.23 0.38
CA LEU A 49 10.38 30.09 1.48
C LEU A 49 9.18 29.21 1.11
N LEU A 50 8.64 29.36 -0.10
CA LEU A 50 7.54 28.51 -0.58
C LEU A 50 7.96 27.05 -0.71
N VAL A 51 9.17 26.80 -1.23
CA VAL A 51 9.73 25.45 -1.33
C VAL A 51 9.99 24.87 0.06
N ALA A 52 10.60 25.62 0.98
CA ALA A 52 10.83 25.15 2.34
C ALA A 52 9.52 24.84 3.08
N GLY A 53 8.50 25.70 2.92
CA GLY A 53 7.19 25.53 3.52
C GLY A 53 6.46 24.29 2.98
N THR A 54 6.44 24.10 1.66
CA THR A 54 5.82 22.92 1.03
C THR A 54 6.56 21.64 1.42
N LEU A 55 7.89 21.65 1.40
CA LEU A 55 8.73 20.49 1.74
C LEU A 55 8.60 20.12 3.23
N GLY A 56 8.50 21.11 4.12
CA GLY A 56 8.21 20.89 5.54
C GLY A 56 6.80 20.34 5.79
N PHE A 57 5.79 20.91 5.13
CA PHE A 57 4.40 20.46 5.25
C PHE A 57 4.24 19.01 4.76
N PHE A 58 4.63 18.73 3.53
CA PHE A 58 4.54 17.38 2.97
C PHE A 58 5.45 16.41 3.73
N GLY A 59 6.67 16.83 4.07
CA GLY A 59 7.61 16.06 4.86
C GLY A 59 7.05 15.58 6.20
N PHE A 60 6.35 16.47 6.90
CA PHE A 60 5.70 16.15 8.17
C PHE A 60 4.42 15.32 7.97
N VAL A 61 3.63 15.61 6.94
CA VAL A 61 2.43 14.83 6.59
C VAL A 61 2.79 13.38 6.25
N PHE A 62 3.85 13.14 5.47
CA PHE A 62 4.35 11.80 5.17
C PHE A 62 5.02 11.14 6.39
N PHE A 63 5.62 11.92 7.29
CA PHE A 63 6.22 11.39 8.51
C PHE A 63 5.19 10.91 9.55
N LYS A 64 4.18 11.74 9.83
CA LYS A 64 3.07 11.38 10.73
C LYS A 64 2.12 10.39 10.07
N GLY A 65 1.91 10.56 8.78
CA GLY A 65 1.08 9.71 7.95
C GLY A 65 1.94 8.84 7.05
N GLU A 66 2.48 7.76 7.60
CA GLU A 66 2.43 6.55 6.79
C GLU A 66 1.09 5.87 7.11
N PRO A 67 0.20 5.54 6.14
CA PRO A 67 0.43 5.64 4.68
C PRO A 67 -0.82 5.66 3.77
N PHE A 68 -1.00 6.63 2.86
CA PHE A 68 -1.99 6.44 1.79
C PHE A 68 -1.63 5.23 0.88
N ALA A 69 -0.34 4.91 0.70
CA ALA A 69 0.10 3.77 -0.12
C ALA A 69 0.09 2.41 0.62
N VAL A 70 0.72 2.33 1.80
CA VAL A 70 0.76 1.12 2.66
C VAL A 70 -0.59 0.85 3.37
N ALA A 71 -1.49 1.82 3.58
CA ALA A 71 -2.83 1.53 4.13
C ALA A 71 -3.65 0.79 3.09
N HIS A 72 -3.59 1.23 1.83
CA HIS A 72 -4.19 0.51 0.72
C HIS A 72 -3.56 -0.85 0.46
N ALA A 73 -2.27 -1.05 0.75
CA ALA A 73 -1.62 -2.36 0.70
C ALA A 73 -2.16 -3.27 1.81
N SER A 74 -2.18 -2.80 3.06
CA SER A 74 -2.67 -3.59 4.21
C SER A 74 -4.18 -3.89 4.16
N SER A 75 -4.98 -2.97 3.64
CA SER A 75 -6.41 -3.17 3.47
C SER A 75 -6.68 -4.18 2.36
N ARG A 76 -5.93 -4.11 1.24
CA ARG A 76 -6.01 -5.10 0.16
C ARG A 76 -5.54 -6.47 0.61
N GLU A 77 -4.46 -6.57 1.38
CA GLU A 77 -3.98 -7.84 1.93
C GLU A 77 -5.03 -8.49 2.83
N ARG A 78 -5.64 -7.73 3.75
CA ARG A 78 -6.73 -8.23 4.59
C ARG A 78 -7.95 -8.67 3.77
N GLU A 79 -8.30 -7.92 2.73
CA GLU A 79 -9.42 -8.25 1.85
C GLU A 79 -9.14 -9.52 1.02
N LEU A 80 -7.90 -9.68 0.54
CA LEU A 80 -7.40 -10.88 -0.14
C LEU A 80 -7.40 -12.09 0.81
N GLU A 81 -6.96 -11.92 2.04
CA GLU A 81 -6.94 -12.99 3.04
C GLU A 81 -8.35 -13.48 3.39
N LEU A 82 -9.30 -12.55 3.56
CA LEU A 82 -10.72 -12.86 3.75
C LEU A 82 -11.33 -13.59 2.55
N LYS A 83 -11.01 -13.15 1.32
CA LYS A 83 -11.44 -13.84 0.08
C LYS A 83 -10.85 -15.24 -0.01
N ILE A 84 -9.56 -15.42 0.26
CA ILE A 84 -8.91 -16.74 0.24
C ILE A 84 -9.56 -17.68 1.26
N LYS A 85 -9.86 -17.18 2.47
CA LYS A 85 -10.54 -17.98 3.50
C LYS A 85 -11.93 -18.42 3.05
N SER A 86 -12.71 -17.54 2.42
CA SER A 86 -14.04 -17.89 1.93
C SER A 86 -13.99 -18.85 0.75
N TYR A 87 -13.05 -18.69 -0.18
CA TYR A 87 -12.84 -19.65 -1.29
C TYR A 87 -12.44 -21.04 -0.77
N ARG A 88 -11.54 -21.12 0.22
CA ARG A 88 -11.17 -22.40 0.83
C ARG A 88 -12.34 -23.09 1.53
N ALA A 89 -13.22 -22.32 2.20
CA ALA A 89 -14.43 -22.87 2.81
C ALA A 89 -15.38 -23.43 1.74
N ARG A 90 -15.59 -22.70 0.64
CA ARG A 90 -16.42 -23.17 -0.49
C ARG A 90 -15.84 -24.42 -1.16
N GLN A 91 -14.53 -24.49 -1.35
CA GLN A 91 -13.89 -25.67 -1.94
C GLN A 91 -14.08 -26.93 -1.08
N ARG A 92 -14.07 -26.80 0.25
CA ARG A 92 -14.36 -27.93 1.15
C ARG A 92 -15.81 -28.40 1.03
N ALA A 93 -16.77 -27.48 0.99
CA ALA A 93 -18.17 -27.82 0.79
C ALA A 93 -18.41 -28.50 -0.57
N LEU A 94 -17.76 -28.01 -1.64
CA LEU A 94 -17.87 -28.61 -2.97
C LEU A 94 -17.29 -30.03 -3.02
N LEU A 95 -16.19 -30.28 -2.30
CA LEU A 95 -15.62 -31.63 -2.21
C LEU A 95 -16.57 -32.61 -1.52
N GLU A 96 -17.26 -32.17 -0.47
CA GLU A 96 -18.26 -32.97 0.24
C GLU A 96 -19.46 -33.28 -0.67
N GLU A 97 -19.96 -32.29 -1.42
CA GLU A 97 -21.00 -32.51 -2.44
C GLU A 97 -20.54 -33.48 -3.55
N MET A 98 -19.28 -33.40 -3.97
CA MET A 98 -18.73 -34.33 -4.98
C MET A 98 -18.69 -35.77 -4.47
N ASP A 99 -18.32 -35.99 -3.21
CA ASP A 99 -18.32 -37.33 -2.60
C ASP A 99 -19.74 -37.89 -2.50
N GLU A 100 -20.73 -37.05 -2.18
CA GLU A 100 -22.14 -37.44 -2.18
C GLU A 100 -22.63 -37.83 -3.59
N VAL A 101 -22.29 -37.05 -4.62
CA VAL A 101 -22.60 -37.39 -6.01
C VAL A 101 -21.96 -38.72 -6.42
N VAL A 102 -20.70 -38.96 -6.05
CA VAL A 102 -20.02 -40.24 -6.32
C VAL A 102 -20.73 -41.41 -5.65
N LYS A 103 -21.23 -41.22 -4.42
CA LYS A 103 -22.00 -42.24 -3.71
C LYS A 103 -23.30 -42.56 -4.43
N ILE A 104 -24.07 -41.55 -4.82
CA ILE A 104 -25.32 -41.72 -5.58
C ILE A 104 -25.05 -42.49 -6.88
N LEU A 105 -24.00 -42.13 -7.61
CA LEU A 105 -23.65 -42.81 -8.87
C LEU A 105 -23.25 -44.29 -8.65
N ARG A 106 -22.58 -44.61 -7.53
CA ARG A 106 -22.29 -46.00 -7.16
C ARG A 106 -23.57 -46.77 -6.84
N ASP A 107 -24.46 -46.18 -6.06
CA ASP A 107 -25.73 -46.82 -5.68
C ASP A 107 -26.57 -47.10 -6.94
N ILE A 108 -26.66 -46.16 -7.88
CA ILE A 108 -27.32 -46.36 -9.18
C ILE A 108 -26.66 -47.50 -9.96
N ARG A 109 -25.33 -47.52 -10.04
CA ARG A 109 -24.59 -48.57 -10.75
C ARG A 109 -24.83 -49.95 -10.14
N ASP A 110 -24.84 -50.03 -8.82
CA ASP A 110 -24.98 -51.29 -8.12
C ASP A 110 -26.41 -51.83 -8.24
N LEU A 111 -27.43 -50.94 -8.22
CA LEU A 111 -28.82 -51.28 -8.56
C LEU A 111 -28.97 -51.80 -10.00
N LEU A 112 -28.33 -51.14 -10.97
CA LEU A 112 -28.36 -51.58 -12.36
C LEU A 112 -27.71 -52.97 -12.56
N ARG A 113 -26.59 -53.23 -11.87
CA ARG A 113 -25.94 -54.55 -11.90
C ARG A 113 -26.79 -55.64 -11.26
N GLN A 114 -27.48 -55.33 -10.17
CA GLN A 114 -28.37 -56.28 -9.52
C GLN A 114 -29.54 -56.65 -10.43
N ALA A 115 -30.17 -55.66 -11.08
CA ALA A 115 -31.23 -55.90 -12.06
C ALA A 115 -30.76 -56.74 -13.26
N GLU A 116 -29.54 -56.49 -13.76
CA GLU A 116 -28.96 -57.28 -14.86
C GLU A 116 -28.65 -58.73 -14.44
N GLY A 117 -28.20 -58.95 -13.19
CA GLY A 117 -28.01 -60.28 -12.63
C GLY A 117 -29.31 -61.08 -12.46
N GLU A 118 -30.38 -60.43 -12.00
CA GLU A 118 -31.71 -61.05 -11.87
C GLU A 118 -32.34 -61.42 -13.23
N ILE A 119 -32.00 -60.69 -14.31
CA ILE A 119 -32.46 -60.99 -15.68
C ILE A 119 -31.72 -62.19 -16.29
N HIS A 120 -30.53 -62.54 -15.80
CA HIS A 120 -29.74 -63.67 -16.30
C HIS A 120 -29.94 -64.99 -15.55
N GLU A 121 -30.55 -64.98 -14.36
CA GLU A 121 -30.88 -66.19 -13.58
C GLU A 121 -32.36 -66.64 -13.67
N GLY A 122 -33.23 -65.87 -14.35
CA GLY A 122 -34.63 -66.23 -14.65
C GLY A 122 -34.81 -66.84 -16.04
#